data_AF-A0A7X8VI75-F1
#
_entry.id   AF-A0A7X8VI75-F1
#
_cell.length_a   1.000
_cell.length_b   1.000
_cell.length_c   1.000
_cell.angle_alpha   90.00
_cell.angle_beta   90.00
_cell.angle_gamma   90.00
#
_symmetry.space_group_name_H-M   'P 1'
#
loop_
_entity.id
_entity.type
_entity.pdbx_description
1 polymer ?
#
loop_
_entity_poly.entity_id
_entity_poly.type
_entity_poly.pdbx_seq_one_letter_code
_entity_poly.pdbx_strand_id
1 'polypeptide(L)'
;MDKTITIALAGNPNSGKTTLFNALTGANQYVGNWPGVTVEKKEGRLRGHRNVVLADLPGIYSLSPYTLEEVIARNYLLEERPDAIINIVDGTNLERNLYLTTQLLELGIPVVVALNLIDVVRRSPNKIDTAALAEELGCPVVEVSALKGIGIDEVTALAVDAATGKAAADCAAADATSVASNAVATDSDADKPGGAGVAAAGGPGAAAGCKCRQKNIPRHTFSGVVEHALAHIEEEVLHDLPLERQRWFAIKLFERDEMAQELLETELKAAGLPPLSEKQRAHIETDICRAEAELDDDAESIITGERYEYISRILLRCYDKRDHGRLSTSDKIDRVVTNRWAALPIFAAVMFLIYYLSIVTIGTWATDWANDGLFGDGFHVFGRGAAEFAAAEEAYERPGAIKEAFLEAAVEAGAVEQSASSEEDEEIVLIPDKARAVTAVAVLHDEDGGVLEEIPVDYDAYLAVADVEEPDPADFGTWARGIPVIVEGWLESANAAPWLKDLIVHGIIAGVGAVLGFVPQMIVLFL
;
A
#
# COMPACT_ATOMS: atom_id res chain seq x y z
N MET A 1 -21.68 24.91 -30.84
CA MET A 1 -21.50 23.92 -29.76
C MET A 1 -20.60 24.59 -28.74
N ASP A 2 -21.05 24.72 -27.50
CA ASP A 2 -20.20 25.27 -26.44
C ASP A 2 -18.98 24.34 -26.26
N LYS A 3 -17.78 24.91 -26.20
CA LYS A 3 -16.54 24.15 -25.98
C LYS A 3 -16.64 23.42 -24.63
N THR A 4 -16.45 22.10 -24.63
CA THR A 4 -16.32 21.33 -23.39
C THR A 4 -14.99 21.70 -22.75
N ILE A 5 -15.03 22.05 -21.46
CA ILE A 5 -13.88 22.41 -20.65
C ILE A 5 -13.47 21.18 -19.83
N THR A 6 -12.19 20.87 -19.79
CA THR A 6 -11.64 19.78 -18.97
C THR A 6 -10.82 20.34 -17.82
N ILE A 7 -11.11 19.88 -16.60
CA ILE A 7 -10.37 20.22 -15.40
C ILE A 7 -9.83 18.93 -14.78
N ALA A 8 -8.54 18.90 -14.48
CA ALA A 8 -7.92 17.78 -13.77
C ALA A 8 -7.93 18.01 -12.27
N LEU A 9 -8.26 16.98 -11.50
CA LEU A 9 -8.09 16.95 -10.05
C LEU A 9 -6.80 16.19 -9.74
N ALA A 10 -5.78 16.91 -9.28
CA ALA A 10 -4.47 16.37 -8.94
C ALA A 10 -4.21 16.52 -7.43
N GLY A 11 -3.31 15.71 -6.87
CA GLY A 11 -2.90 15.82 -5.48
C GLY A 11 -2.29 14.53 -4.95
N ASN A 12 -1.72 14.60 -3.75
CA ASN A 12 -1.16 13.43 -3.09
C ASN A 12 -2.22 12.38 -2.72
N PRO A 13 -1.84 11.09 -2.59
CA PRO A 13 -2.65 10.12 -1.87
C PRO A 13 -3.06 10.64 -0.49
N ASN A 14 -4.29 10.32 -0.08
CA ASN A 14 -4.87 10.70 1.21
C ASN A 14 -5.04 12.21 1.47
N SER A 15 -4.86 13.09 0.46
CA SER A 15 -5.13 14.54 0.61
C SER A 15 -6.62 14.91 0.65
N GLY A 16 -7.52 13.92 0.56
CA GLY A 16 -8.97 14.12 0.47
C GLY A 16 -9.51 14.31 -0.94
N LYS A 17 -8.74 13.89 -1.96
CA LYS A 17 -9.09 13.99 -3.38
C LYS A 17 -10.44 13.39 -3.76
N THR A 18 -10.67 12.12 -3.44
CA THR A 18 -11.95 11.44 -3.72
C THR A 18 -13.12 12.12 -3.01
N THR A 19 -12.92 12.62 -1.79
CA THR A 19 -13.95 13.36 -1.05
C THR A 19 -14.32 14.66 -1.75
N LEU A 20 -13.31 15.43 -2.22
CA LEU A 20 -13.55 16.67 -2.95
C LEU A 20 -14.19 16.39 -4.33
N PHE A 21 -13.72 15.38 -5.06
CA PHE A 21 -14.29 14.94 -6.33
C PHE A 21 -15.79 14.66 -6.20
N ASN A 22 -16.17 13.88 -5.18
CA ASN A 22 -17.57 13.56 -4.90
C ASN A 22 -18.40 14.79 -4.58
N ALA A 23 -17.84 15.74 -3.82
CA ALA A 23 -18.53 16.97 -3.48
C ALA A 23 -18.72 17.91 -4.68
N LEU A 24 -17.76 17.92 -5.62
CA LEU A 24 -17.80 18.71 -6.85
C LEU A 24 -18.73 18.14 -7.94
N THR A 25 -18.85 16.82 -8.03
CA THR A 25 -19.58 16.14 -9.13
C THR A 25 -20.94 15.56 -8.72
N GLY A 26 -21.15 15.31 -7.42
CA GLY A 26 -22.35 14.65 -6.92
C GLY A 26 -22.52 13.26 -7.53
N ALA A 27 -23.73 12.92 -7.98
CA ALA A 27 -24.02 11.61 -8.58
C ALA A 27 -23.64 11.49 -10.08
N ASN A 28 -23.19 12.57 -10.73
CA ASN A 28 -22.91 12.59 -12.17
C ASN A 28 -21.48 12.15 -12.47
N GLN A 29 -21.13 10.93 -12.05
CA GLN A 29 -19.80 10.35 -12.19
C GLN A 29 -19.84 9.10 -13.06
N TYR A 30 -18.76 8.88 -13.79
CA TYR A 30 -18.47 7.67 -14.55
C TYR A 30 -17.15 7.10 -14.07
N VAL A 31 -17.13 5.79 -13.80
CA VAL A 31 -15.93 5.06 -13.40
C VAL A 31 -15.63 4.04 -14.50
N GLY A 32 -14.43 4.14 -15.05
CA GLY A 32 -13.86 3.17 -15.98
C GLY A 32 -12.42 2.84 -15.60
N ASN A 33 -11.64 2.38 -16.56
CA ASN A 33 -10.21 2.16 -16.39
C ASN A 33 -9.43 3.04 -17.36
N TRP A 34 -8.21 3.42 -16.97
CA TRP A 34 -7.28 4.05 -17.91
C TRP A 34 -6.91 3.07 -19.04
N PRO A 35 -6.65 3.56 -20.26
CA PRO A 35 -6.39 2.69 -21.41
C PRO A 35 -5.24 1.71 -21.16
N GLY A 36 -5.49 0.41 -21.34
CA GLY A 36 -4.47 -0.63 -21.26
C GLY A 36 -4.03 -1.04 -19.85
N VAL A 37 -4.67 -0.54 -18.79
CA VAL A 37 -4.25 -0.75 -17.40
C VAL A 37 -5.44 -1.00 -16.46
N THR A 38 -5.17 -1.51 -15.25
CA THR A 38 -6.19 -1.80 -14.21
C THR A 38 -6.49 -0.62 -13.28
N VAL A 39 -5.86 0.54 -13.49
CA VAL A 39 -6.04 1.72 -12.66
C VAL A 39 -7.40 2.37 -12.97
N GLU A 40 -8.19 2.66 -11.94
CA GLU A 40 -9.50 3.30 -12.07
C GLU A 40 -9.37 4.72 -12.65
N LYS A 41 -10.22 5.04 -13.63
CA LYS A 41 -10.41 6.37 -14.20
C LYS A 41 -11.78 6.89 -13.79
N LYS A 42 -11.83 7.97 -13.00
CA LYS A 42 -13.09 8.61 -12.58
C LYS A 42 -13.23 9.95 -13.29
N GLU A 43 -14.35 10.14 -13.97
CA GLU A 43 -14.70 11.40 -14.61
C GLU A 43 -16.11 11.80 -14.19
N GLY A 44 -16.37 13.09 -14.03
CA GLY A 44 -17.69 13.56 -13.63
C GLY A 44 -17.99 14.95 -14.17
N ARG A 45 -19.28 15.25 -14.33
CA ARG A 45 -19.69 16.62 -14.67
C ARG A 45 -19.70 17.48 -13.43
N LEU A 46 -19.06 18.63 -13.52
CA LEU A 46 -19.01 19.60 -12.43
C LEU A 46 -20.41 20.13 -12.10
N ARG A 47 -20.77 20.15 -10.82
CA ARG A 47 -22.09 20.62 -10.37
C ARG A 47 -22.26 22.09 -10.74
N GLY A 48 -23.41 22.42 -11.33
CA GLY A 48 -23.71 23.78 -11.78
C GLY A 48 -23.12 24.15 -13.15
N HIS A 49 -22.19 23.35 -13.70
CA HIS A 49 -21.50 23.64 -14.97
C HIS A 49 -21.64 22.47 -15.95
N ARG A 50 -22.67 22.51 -16.81
CA ARG A 50 -22.99 21.38 -17.73
C ARG A 50 -21.90 21.05 -18.76
N ASN A 51 -21.05 22.02 -19.10
CA ASN A 51 -20.01 21.90 -20.12
C ASN A 51 -18.60 21.69 -19.52
N VAL A 52 -18.49 21.45 -18.21
CA VAL A 52 -17.21 21.24 -17.52
C VAL A 52 -17.12 19.80 -17.05
N VAL A 53 -16.08 19.10 -17.50
CA VAL A 53 -15.75 17.73 -17.11
C VAL A 53 -14.58 17.78 -16.14
N LEU A 54 -14.75 17.15 -14.99
CA LEU A 54 -13.70 16.96 -13.99
C LEU A 54 -13.15 15.54 -14.12
N ALA A 55 -11.85 15.42 -14.34
CA ALA A 55 -11.14 14.14 -14.36
C ALA A 55 -10.36 13.95 -13.06
N ASP A 56 -10.60 12.85 -12.35
CA ASP A 56 -9.84 12.48 -11.15
C ASP A 56 -8.57 11.74 -11.55
N LEU A 57 -7.41 12.35 -11.31
CA LEU A 57 -6.12 11.69 -11.56
C LEU A 57 -5.77 10.76 -10.40
N PRO A 58 -4.99 9.69 -10.63
CA PRO A 58 -4.41 8.90 -9.54
C PRO A 58 -3.68 9.80 -8.53
N GLY A 59 -3.70 9.43 -7.25
CA GLY A 59 -2.96 10.17 -6.23
C GLY A 59 -1.47 9.93 -6.39
N ILE A 60 -0.68 10.99 -6.57
CA ILE A 60 0.76 10.90 -6.90
C ILE A 60 1.60 11.84 -6.03
N TYR A 61 2.88 11.54 -5.84
CA TYR A 61 3.82 12.41 -5.09
C TYR A 61 4.67 13.29 -5.99
N SER A 62 4.98 12.82 -7.19
CA SER A 62 5.70 13.55 -8.22
C SER A 62 5.19 13.16 -9.61
N LEU A 63 5.63 13.87 -10.63
CA LEU A 63 5.47 13.52 -12.05
C LEU A 63 6.65 12.68 -12.55
N SER A 64 7.15 11.77 -11.72
CA SER A 64 8.22 10.85 -12.07
C SER A 64 7.66 9.58 -12.74
N PRO A 65 8.46 8.79 -13.48
CA PRO A 65 7.98 7.58 -14.17
C PRO A 65 8.01 6.29 -13.33
N TYR A 66 8.15 6.33 -12.00
CA TYR A 66 8.45 5.13 -11.20
C TYR A 66 7.23 4.23 -10.96
N THR A 67 6.04 4.80 -10.87
CA THR A 67 4.80 4.06 -10.65
C THR A 67 3.83 4.23 -11.80
N LEU A 68 2.94 3.26 -11.98
CA LEU A 68 1.95 3.30 -13.04
C LEU A 68 0.99 4.50 -12.88
N GLU A 69 0.62 4.82 -11.65
CA GLU A 69 -0.19 5.96 -11.30
C GLU A 69 0.44 7.29 -11.70
N GLU A 70 1.75 7.44 -11.46
CA GLU A 70 2.50 8.64 -11.85
C GLU A 70 2.62 8.76 -13.36
N VAL A 71 2.90 7.66 -14.06
CA VAL A 71 2.93 7.64 -15.54
C VAL A 71 1.56 8.04 -16.11
N ILE A 72 0.46 7.51 -15.58
CA ILE A 72 -0.90 7.85 -16.02
C ILE A 72 -1.20 9.33 -15.81
N ALA A 73 -0.97 9.84 -14.59
CA ALA A 73 -1.24 11.22 -14.26
C ALA A 73 -0.39 12.18 -15.12
N ARG A 74 0.89 11.88 -15.29
CA ARG A 74 1.80 12.65 -16.14
C ARG A 74 1.36 12.66 -17.60
N ASN A 75 1.09 11.50 -18.18
CA ASN A 75 0.68 11.41 -19.58
C ASN A 75 -0.64 12.16 -19.83
N TYR A 76 -1.61 12.04 -18.92
CA TYR A 76 -2.85 12.82 -19.02
C TYR A 76 -2.58 14.32 -19.01
N LEU A 77 -1.73 14.80 -18.10
CA LEU A 77 -1.43 16.24 -17.99
C LEU A 77 -0.67 16.78 -19.21
N LEU A 78 0.20 15.97 -19.82
CA LEU A 78 1.03 16.38 -20.96
C LEU A 78 0.33 16.22 -22.32
N GLU A 79 -0.38 15.11 -22.52
CA GLU A 79 -1.00 14.76 -23.81
C GLU A 79 -2.42 15.33 -23.95
N GLU A 80 -3.29 15.09 -22.97
CA GLU A 80 -4.69 15.56 -23.01
C GLU A 80 -4.80 17.05 -22.65
N ARG A 81 -3.80 17.56 -21.91
CA ARG A 81 -3.60 18.96 -21.55
C ARG A 81 -4.89 19.67 -21.09
N PRO A 82 -5.37 19.38 -19.86
CA PRO A 82 -6.60 19.97 -19.34
C PRO A 82 -6.53 21.50 -19.33
N ASP A 83 -7.69 22.17 -19.45
CA ASP A 83 -7.76 23.63 -19.46
C ASP A 83 -7.39 24.25 -18.10
N ALA A 84 -7.55 23.51 -17.00
CA ALA A 84 -7.05 23.89 -15.66
C ALA A 84 -6.81 22.66 -14.76
N ILE A 85 -6.07 22.87 -13.67
CA ILE A 85 -5.81 21.87 -12.62
C ILE A 85 -6.34 22.39 -11.28
N ILE A 86 -7.16 21.60 -10.60
CA ILE A 86 -7.41 21.76 -9.17
C ILE A 86 -6.40 20.87 -8.45
N ASN A 87 -5.42 21.50 -7.81
CA ASN A 87 -4.39 20.81 -7.04
C ASN A 87 -4.78 20.76 -5.56
N ILE A 88 -5.02 19.57 -5.04
CA ILE A 88 -5.42 19.36 -3.65
C ILE A 88 -4.19 19.17 -2.77
N VAL A 89 -4.03 20.11 -1.85
CA VAL A 89 -2.92 20.17 -0.90
C VAL A 89 -3.47 19.91 0.50
N ASP A 90 -2.96 18.90 1.19
CA ASP A 90 -3.28 18.67 2.61
C ASP A 90 -2.63 19.76 3.48
N GLY A 91 -3.46 20.59 4.11
CA GLY A 91 -2.98 21.66 4.97
C GLY A 91 -2.32 21.18 6.27
N THR A 92 -2.49 19.93 6.68
CA THR A 92 -1.77 19.35 7.82
C THR A 92 -0.33 18.97 7.48
N ASN A 93 -0.01 18.79 6.18
CA ASN A 93 1.31 18.39 5.70
C ASN A 93 1.69 19.16 4.43
N LEU A 94 1.80 20.49 4.55
CA LEU A 94 2.06 21.39 3.42
C LEU A 94 3.34 21.04 2.64
N GLU A 95 4.47 20.88 3.33
CA GLU A 95 5.80 20.69 2.71
C GLU A 95 5.81 19.56 1.68
N ARG A 96 5.29 18.40 2.09
CA ARG A 96 5.21 17.21 1.24
C ARG A 96 4.29 17.40 0.03
N ASN A 97 3.18 18.14 0.19
CA ASN A 97 2.22 18.38 -0.89
C ASN A 97 2.69 19.46 -1.87
N LEU A 98 3.47 20.42 -1.39
CA LEU A 98 4.01 21.49 -2.24
C LEU A 98 5.05 20.95 -3.24
N TYR A 99 5.67 19.79 -2.99
CA TYR A 99 6.56 19.15 -3.96
C TYR A 99 5.89 18.90 -5.31
N LEU A 100 4.78 18.16 -5.32
CA LEU A 100 3.96 17.97 -6.52
C LEU A 100 3.48 19.31 -7.10
N THR A 101 3.10 20.24 -6.22
CA THR A 101 2.61 21.56 -6.63
C THR A 101 3.63 22.32 -7.49
N THR A 102 4.92 22.30 -7.13
CA THR A 102 5.98 22.93 -7.96
C THR A 102 6.02 22.38 -9.38
N GLN A 103 5.89 21.06 -9.52
CA GLN A 103 5.92 20.39 -10.82
C GLN A 103 4.66 20.67 -11.65
N LEU A 104 3.48 20.74 -11.00
CA LEU A 104 2.24 21.10 -11.69
C LEU A 104 2.27 22.53 -12.22
N LEU A 105 2.89 23.46 -11.49
CA LEU A 105 3.06 24.84 -11.93
C LEU A 105 3.99 24.93 -13.15
N GLU A 106 5.00 24.06 -13.22
CA GLU A 106 5.97 23.96 -14.35
C GLU A 106 5.36 23.49 -15.67
N LEU A 107 4.20 22.81 -15.64
CA LEU A 107 3.49 22.40 -16.85
C LEU A 107 2.86 23.57 -17.64
N GLY A 108 2.82 24.76 -17.05
CA GLY A 108 2.18 25.95 -17.65
C GLY A 108 0.66 25.86 -17.76
N ILE A 109 0.04 24.82 -17.18
CA ILE A 109 -1.41 24.69 -17.07
C ILE A 109 -1.89 25.57 -15.91
N PRO A 110 -3.00 26.33 -16.03
CA PRO A 110 -3.52 27.11 -14.92
C PRO A 110 -3.86 26.23 -13.71
N VAL A 111 -3.22 26.48 -12.57
CA VAL A 111 -3.43 25.72 -11.32
C VAL A 111 -4.26 26.55 -10.34
N VAL A 112 -5.20 25.92 -9.65
CA VAL A 112 -5.87 26.43 -8.46
C VAL A 112 -5.60 25.48 -7.31
N VAL A 113 -5.03 25.97 -6.22
CA VAL A 113 -4.70 25.17 -5.04
C VAL A 113 -5.91 25.10 -4.11
N ALA A 114 -6.41 23.89 -3.88
CA ALA A 114 -7.40 23.58 -2.86
C ALA A 114 -6.68 23.12 -1.59
N LEU A 115 -6.48 24.04 -0.65
CA LEU A 115 -5.87 23.75 0.64
C LEU A 115 -6.88 23.03 1.54
N ASN A 116 -6.88 21.71 1.48
CA ASN A 116 -7.87 20.86 2.12
C ASN A 116 -7.54 20.56 3.59
N LEU A 117 -8.51 19.95 4.30
CA LEU A 117 -8.44 19.64 5.73
C LEU A 117 -8.28 20.88 6.61
N ILE A 118 -8.79 22.03 6.15
CA ILE A 118 -8.72 23.29 6.91
C ILE A 118 -9.47 23.20 8.25
N ASP A 119 -10.47 22.33 8.38
CA ASP A 119 -11.16 22.07 9.65
C ASP A 119 -10.26 21.38 10.67
N VAL A 120 -9.27 20.59 10.22
CA VAL A 120 -8.23 19.99 11.08
C VAL A 120 -7.16 21.02 11.38
N VAL A 121 -6.69 21.77 10.37
CA VAL A 121 -5.69 22.83 10.54
C VAL A 121 -6.16 23.87 11.56
N ARG A 122 -7.42 24.33 11.47
CA ARG A 122 -8.01 25.32 12.39
C ARG A 122 -8.15 24.82 13.84
N ARG A 123 -8.11 23.50 14.06
CA ARG A 123 -8.08 22.89 15.40
C ARG A 123 -6.66 22.72 15.92
N SER A 124 -5.67 22.70 15.04
CA SER A 124 -4.26 22.65 15.39
C SER A 124 -3.76 24.04 15.83
N PRO A 125 -2.65 24.13 16.57
CA PRO A 125 -2.05 25.42 16.90
C PRO A 125 -1.38 26.09 15.68
N ASN A 126 -1.18 25.36 14.59
CA ASN A 126 -0.49 25.85 13.40
C ASN A 126 -1.34 26.88 12.64
N LYS A 127 -0.67 27.85 12.01
CA LYS A 127 -1.34 28.85 11.18
C LYS A 127 -0.76 28.84 9.78
N ILE A 128 -1.64 28.93 8.79
CA ILE A 128 -1.29 29.04 7.38
C ILE A 128 -1.80 30.38 6.89
N ASP A 129 -0.92 31.21 6.32
CA ASP A 129 -1.27 32.41 5.59
C ASP A 129 -1.49 32.04 4.12
N THR A 130 -2.75 31.88 3.75
CA THR A 130 -3.14 31.48 2.39
C THR A 130 -2.93 32.57 1.35
N ALA A 131 -2.97 33.84 1.75
CA ALA A 131 -2.71 34.96 0.86
C ALA A 131 -1.22 35.05 0.51
N ALA A 132 -0.35 34.90 1.51
CA ALA A 132 1.09 34.79 1.28
C ALA A 132 1.44 33.56 0.42
N LEU A 133 0.81 32.41 0.70
CA LEU A 133 1.03 31.19 -0.07
C LEU A 133 0.61 31.36 -1.54
N ALA A 134 -0.51 32.04 -1.80
CA ALA A 134 -0.96 32.35 -3.15
C ALA A 134 0.01 33.30 -3.88
N GLU A 135 0.56 34.30 -3.19
CA GLU A 135 1.54 35.23 -3.77
C GLU A 135 2.87 34.52 -4.12
N GLU A 136 3.36 33.67 -3.23
CA GLU A 136 4.61 32.92 -3.46
C GLU A 136 4.47 31.89 -4.58
N LEU A 137 3.38 31.11 -4.59
CA LEU A 137 3.11 30.11 -5.64
C LEU A 137 2.71 30.74 -6.98
N GLY A 138 2.22 31.98 -6.98
CA GLY A 138 1.74 32.67 -8.17
C GLY A 138 0.39 32.16 -8.69
N CYS A 139 -0.37 31.42 -7.88
CA CYS A 139 -1.67 30.85 -8.25
C CYS A 139 -2.70 31.01 -7.12
N PRO A 140 -4.02 30.98 -7.42
CA PRO A 140 -5.04 31.10 -6.38
C PRO A 140 -5.00 29.93 -5.40
N VAL A 141 -5.09 30.24 -4.10
CA VAL A 141 -5.17 29.27 -3.00
C VAL A 141 -6.49 29.46 -2.25
N VAL A 142 -7.28 28.40 -2.15
CA VAL A 142 -8.59 28.41 -1.46
C VAL A 142 -8.57 27.44 -0.30
N GLU A 143 -9.04 27.88 0.87
CA GLU A 143 -9.23 27.00 2.01
C GLU A 143 -10.45 26.10 1.81
N VAL A 144 -10.23 24.79 1.83
CA VAL A 144 -11.27 23.79 1.59
C VAL A 144 -11.41 22.84 2.77
N SER A 145 -12.64 22.47 3.07
CA SER A 145 -12.93 21.25 3.85
C SER A 145 -13.95 20.44 3.07
N ALA A 146 -13.46 19.42 2.36
CA ALA A 146 -14.33 18.55 1.56
C ALA A 146 -15.41 17.87 2.42
N LEU A 147 -15.09 17.56 3.68
CA LEU A 147 -16.02 16.96 4.64
C LEU A 147 -17.10 17.94 5.12
N LYS A 148 -16.75 19.22 5.31
CA LYS A 148 -17.67 20.24 5.84
C LYS A 148 -18.33 21.10 4.76
N GLY A 149 -17.97 20.90 3.48
CA GLY A 149 -18.50 21.69 2.37
C GLY A 149 -17.97 23.13 2.32
N ILE A 150 -16.84 23.41 2.95
CA ILE A 150 -16.25 24.77 3.01
C ILE A 150 -15.38 24.98 1.77
N GLY A 151 -15.50 26.13 1.11
CA GLY A 151 -14.62 26.57 0.00
C GLY A 151 -14.87 25.88 -1.35
N ILE A 152 -15.85 24.99 -1.45
CA ILE A 152 -16.11 24.20 -2.66
C ILE A 152 -16.60 25.07 -3.82
N ASP A 153 -17.54 25.98 -3.58
CA ASP A 153 -18.06 26.86 -4.63
C ASP A 153 -17.00 27.86 -5.10
N GLU A 154 -16.14 28.33 -4.20
CA GLU A 154 -15.04 29.26 -4.49
C GLU A 154 -13.94 28.61 -5.34
N VAL A 155 -13.46 27.43 -4.96
CA VAL A 155 -12.47 26.69 -5.76
C VAL A 155 -13.04 26.32 -7.13
N THR A 156 -14.33 26.01 -7.20
CA THR A 156 -15.02 25.71 -8.46
C THR A 156 -15.05 26.92 -9.39
N ALA A 157 -15.46 28.08 -8.88
CA ALA A 157 -15.51 29.31 -9.66
C ALA A 157 -14.13 29.70 -10.19
N LEU A 158 -13.10 29.68 -9.33
CA LEU A 158 -11.73 30.01 -9.73
C LEU A 158 -11.15 29.03 -10.75
N ALA A 159 -11.45 27.73 -10.62
CA ALA A 159 -10.98 26.73 -11.59
C ALA A 159 -11.64 26.90 -12.96
N VAL A 160 -12.93 27.23 -13.00
CA VAL A 160 -13.66 27.54 -14.25
C VAL A 160 -13.15 28.85 -14.88
N ASP A 161 -12.88 29.88 -14.07
CA ASP A 161 -12.33 31.15 -14.55
C ASP A 161 -10.90 30.98 -15.08
N ALA A 162 -10.08 30.16 -14.42
CA ALA A 162 -8.75 29.78 -14.88
C ALA A 162 -8.81 29.02 -16.22
N ALA A 163 -9.73 28.06 -16.35
CA ALA A 163 -9.92 27.27 -17.57
C ALA A 163 -10.46 28.07 -18.76
N THR A 164 -11.33 29.06 -18.51
CA THR A 164 -11.89 29.92 -19.56
C THR A 164 -10.99 31.09 -19.95
N GLY A 165 -9.90 31.33 -19.22
CA GLY A 165 -8.98 32.44 -19.46
C GLY A 165 -9.59 33.81 -19.16
N LYS A 166 -10.72 33.88 -18.44
CA LYS A 166 -11.46 35.13 -18.19
C LYS A 166 -10.65 36.12 -17.33
N ALA A 167 -9.82 35.60 -16.43
CA ALA A 167 -8.85 36.39 -15.67
C ALA A 167 -7.84 37.15 -16.55
N ALA A 168 -7.53 36.65 -17.76
CA ALA A 168 -6.68 37.35 -18.73
C ALA A 168 -7.45 38.37 -19.59
N ALA A 169 -8.76 38.18 -19.79
CA ALA A 169 -9.60 39.03 -20.63
C ALA A 169 -10.13 40.28 -19.91
N ASP A 170 -10.49 40.17 -18.63
CA ASP A 170 -11.03 41.30 -17.85
C ASP A 170 -9.95 42.37 -17.56
N CYS A 171 -8.67 41.98 -17.48
CA CYS A 171 -7.55 42.92 -17.39
C CYS A 171 -7.29 43.68 -18.70
N ALA A 172 -7.47 43.05 -19.86
CA ALA A 172 -7.28 43.70 -21.16
C ALA A 172 -8.33 44.79 -21.44
N ALA A 173 -9.56 44.61 -20.93
CA ALA A 173 -10.62 45.63 -21.02
C ALA A 173 -10.37 46.83 -20.08
N ALA A 174 -9.76 46.62 -18.92
CA ALA A 174 -9.39 47.68 -17.99
C ALA A 174 -8.25 48.57 -18.54
N ASP A 175 -7.27 47.99 -19.25
CA ASP A 175 -6.17 48.72 -19.88
C ASP A 175 -6.60 49.56 -21.10
N ALA A 176 -7.56 49.07 -21.90
CA ALA A 176 -8.09 49.86 -23.03
C ALA A 176 -8.80 51.16 -22.58
N THR A 177 -9.29 51.20 -21.34
CA THR A 177 -10.00 52.35 -20.77
C THR A 177 -9.04 53.37 -20.15
N SER A 178 -7.83 52.96 -19.74
CA SER A 178 -6.81 53.84 -19.13
C SER A 178 -5.92 54.56 -20.15
N VAL A 179 -5.77 54.01 -21.36
CA VAL A 179 -4.98 54.61 -22.45
C VAL A 179 -5.71 55.80 -23.12
N ALA A 180 -7.04 55.88 -23.02
CA ALA A 180 -7.82 56.95 -23.65
C ALA A 180 -7.73 58.33 -22.93
N SER A 181 -7.13 58.41 -21.74
CA SER A 181 -7.14 59.64 -20.92
C SER A 181 -5.84 60.44 -20.86
N ASN A 182 -4.74 60.03 -21.50
CA ASN A 182 -3.43 60.66 -21.29
C ASN A 182 -2.68 61.05 -22.58
N ALA A 183 -3.33 61.84 -23.44
CA ALA A 183 -2.65 62.45 -24.58
C ALA A 183 -3.03 63.93 -24.75
N VAL A 184 -2.55 64.82 -23.87
CA VAL A 184 -2.24 66.24 -24.18
C VAL A 184 -1.26 66.78 -23.12
N ALA A 185 -0.02 67.10 -23.50
CA ALA A 185 0.68 68.36 -23.19
C ALA A 185 2.18 68.27 -23.54
N THR A 186 2.63 69.23 -24.34
CA THR A 186 4.00 69.44 -24.87
C THR A 186 4.74 70.56 -24.12
N ASP A 187 6.06 70.64 -24.39
CA ASP A 187 7.01 71.78 -24.21
C ASP A 187 7.53 72.06 -22.78
N SER A 188 8.75 72.56 -22.52
CA SER A 188 10.04 72.77 -23.22
C SER A 188 11.03 73.40 -22.19
N ASP A 189 12.32 73.50 -22.55
CA ASP A 189 13.37 74.43 -22.04
C ASP A 189 14.31 74.08 -20.83
N ALA A 190 15.53 73.65 -21.20
CA ALA A 190 16.88 74.25 -21.05
C ALA A 190 17.46 74.89 -19.72
N ASP A 191 18.71 74.45 -19.43
CA ASP A 191 19.94 75.21 -19.04
C ASP A 191 20.45 75.33 -17.57
N LYS A 192 21.43 74.45 -17.21
CA LYS A 192 22.78 74.68 -16.60
C LYS A 192 23.01 75.14 -15.12
N PRO A 193 24.25 75.01 -14.54
CA PRO A 193 24.54 74.00 -13.48
C PRO A 193 25.23 74.53 -12.19
N GLY A 194 25.38 73.66 -11.16
CA GLY A 194 26.43 73.74 -10.15
C GLY A 194 26.00 73.42 -8.70
N GLY A 195 26.78 72.59 -8.01
CA GLY A 195 26.75 72.48 -6.53
C GLY A 195 26.70 71.03 -6.00
N ALA A 196 27.85 70.52 -5.58
CA ALA A 196 27.99 69.23 -4.90
C ALA A 196 27.36 69.24 -3.50
N GLY A 197 26.64 68.16 -3.18
CA GLY A 197 26.08 67.89 -1.86
C GLY A 197 25.41 66.52 -1.86
N VAL A 198 26.19 65.47 -1.60
CA VAL A 198 25.69 64.09 -1.52
C VAL A 198 24.89 63.94 -0.23
N ALA A 199 23.56 63.97 -0.37
CA ALA A 199 22.58 63.53 0.60
C ALA A 199 21.44 62.87 -0.19
N ALA A 200 21.45 61.55 -0.31
CA ALA A 200 20.41 60.79 -1.00
C ALA A 200 19.16 60.67 -0.11
N ALA A 201 18.34 61.71 -0.12
CA ALA A 201 16.91 61.61 0.12
C ALA A 201 16.23 61.52 -1.26
N GLY A 202 15.75 60.33 -1.63
CA GLY A 202 14.98 60.09 -2.85
C GLY A 202 13.51 59.93 -2.51
N GLY A 203 12.71 60.95 -2.83
CA GLY A 203 11.25 60.95 -2.74
C GLY A 203 10.55 60.06 -3.78
N PRO A 204 9.20 60.13 -3.82
CA PRO A 204 8.31 59.06 -4.25
C PRO A 204 8.11 59.02 -5.77
N GLY A 205 7.87 57.82 -6.32
CA GLY A 205 7.31 57.64 -7.65
C GLY A 205 8.08 56.68 -8.55
N ALA A 206 7.74 55.40 -8.48
CA ALA A 206 7.67 54.57 -9.67
C ALA A 206 6.34 53.82 -9.58
N ALA A 207 5.49 54.08 -10.58
CA ALA A 207 4.09 53.69 -10.62
C ALA A 207 3.88 52.19 -10.33
N ALA A 208 2.82 51.91 -9.59
CA ALA A 208 2.23 50.60 -9.43
C ALA A 208 1.91 50.00 -10.81
N GLY A 209 2.83 49.19 -11.33
CA GLY A 209 2.63 48.40 -12.54
C GLY A 209 1.67 47.26 -12.26
N CYS A 210 0.60 47.20 -13.04
CA CYS A 210 -0.48 46.21 -13.05
C CYS A 210 0.03 44.77 -12.82
N LYS A 211 -0.45 44.12 -11.75
CA LYS A 211 -0.04 42.78 -11.24
C LYS A 211 -0.62 41.57 -12.02
N CYS A 212 -1.10 41.75 -13.24
CA CYS A 212 -1.77 40.68 -13.99
C CYS A 212 -1.13 40.46 -15.37
N ARG A 213 0.14 40.05 -15.40
CA ARG A 213 0.78 39.58 -16.63
C ARG A 213 0.99 38.06 -16.58
N GLN A 214 0.28 37.41 -17.49
CA GLN A 214 0.62 36.18 -18.19
C GLN A 214 0.30 34.86 -17.49
N LYS A 215 -0.18 33.93 -18.32
CA LYS A 215 -0.45 32.53 -18.01
C LYS A 215 0.69 31.96 -17.16
N ASN A 216 0.31 31.33 -16.04
CA ASN A 216 1.12 30.72 -14.99
C ASN A 216 2.57 30.34 -15.40
N ILE A 217 3.49 31.30 -15.41
CA ILE A 217 4.93 31.01 -15.53
C ILE A 217 5.41 30.68 -14.11
N PRO A 218 6.10 29.55 -13.90
CA PRO A 218 6.59 29.15 -12.59
C PRO A 218 7.42 30.27 -11.95
N ARG A 219 7.08 30.67 -10.72
CA ARG A 219 7.88 31.62 -9.93
C ARG A 219 9.09 30.97 -9.26
N HIS A 220 9.18 29.65 -9.35
CA HIS A 220 10.28 28.88 -8.80
C HIS A 220 11.57 29.14 -9.58
N THR A 221 12.60 29.57 -8.87
CA THR A 221 13.96 29.69 -9.38
C THR A 221 14.88 28.76 -8.60
N PHE A 222 15.65 28.00 -9.35
CA PHE A 222 16.76 27.15 -8.92
C PHE A 222 18.00 27.99 -8.58
N SER A 223 19.07 27.36 -8.14
CA SER A 223 20.37 27.99 -7.92
C SER A 223 20.94 28.55 -9.23
N GLY A 224 21.88 29.49 -9.13
CA GLY A 224 22.48 30.09 -10.33
C GLY A 224 23.16 29.08 -11.26
N VAL A 225 23.69 27.98 -10.71
CA VAL A 225 24.34 26.90 -11.47
C VAL A 225 23.30 26.15 -12.30
N VAL A 226 22.21 25.71 -11.66
CA VAL A 226 21.13 24.99 -12.33
C VAL A 226 20.38 25.90 -13.31
N GLU A 227 20.06 27.14 -12.94
CA GLU A 227 19.43 28.10 -13.87
C GLU A 227 20.29 28.36 -15.11
N HIS A 228 21.62 28.41 -14.95
CA HIS A 228 22.52 28.56 -16.10
C HIS A 228 22.42 27.36 -17.04
N ALA A 229 22.45 26.13 -16.51
CA ALA A 229 22.29 24.92 -17.29
C ALA A 229 20.91 24.84 -17.97
N LEU A 230 19.83 25.14 -17.25
CA LEU A 230 18.47 25.15 -17.79
C LEU A 230 18.31 26.20 -18.91
N ALA A 231 18.83 27.41 -18.72
CA ALA A 231 18.77 28.47 -19.73
C ALA A 231 19.50 28.09 -21.03
N HIS A 232 20.65 27.41 -20.91
CA HIS A 232 21.36 26.87 -22.07
C HIS A 232 20.54 25.79 -22.80
N ILE A 233 19.92 24.86 -22.07
CA ILE A 233 19.05 23.83 -22.66
C ILE A 233 17.86 24.50 -23.37
N GLU A 234 17.23 25.49 -22.74
CA GLU A 234 16.11 26.24 -23.30
C GLU A 234 16.51 26.96 -24.61
N GLU A 235 17.65 27.66 -24.61
CA GLU A 235 18.13 28.42 -25.77
C GLU A 235 18.60 27.50 -26.92
N GLU A 236 19.33 26.43 -26.63
CA GLU A 236 19.94 25.59 -27.66
C GLU A 236 18.95 24.63 -28.33
N VAL A 237 17.99 24.12 -27.55
CA VAL A 237 17.15 22.98 -27.97
C VAL A 237 15.67 23.30 -28.00
N LEU A 238 15.18 24.11 -27.07
CA LEU A 238 13.73 24.25 -26.84
C LEU A 238 13.17 25.57 -27.35
N HIS A 239 13.98 26.48 -27.89
CA HIS A 239 13.58 27.82 -28.31
C HIS A 239 12.43 27.85 -29.34
N ASP A 240 12.31 26.81 -30.16
CA ASP A 240 11.22 26.67 -31.15
C ASP A 240 9.91 26.12 -30.56
N LEU A 241 9.94 25.58 -29.33
CA LEU A 241 8.75 25.11 -28.62
C LEU A 241 8.02 26.27 -27.92
N PRO A 242 6.72 26.15 -27.63
CA PRO A 242 6.01 27.15 -26.84
C PRO A 242 6.65 27.33 -25.45
N LEU A 243 6.76 28.59 -24.99
CA LEU A 243 7.38 28.95 -23.70
C LEU A 243 6.83 28.15 -22.51
N GLU A 244 5.54 27.83 -22.53
CA GLU A 244 4.85 27.03 -21.50
C GLU A 244 5.42 25.60 -21.36
N ARG A 245 6.14 25.10 -22.37
CA ARG A 245 6.72 23.74 -22.41
C ARG A 245 8.22 23.71 -22.16
N GLN A 246 8.92 24.79 -22.54
CA GLN A 246 10.38 24.85 -22.54
C GLN A 246 10.93 24.53 -21.14
N ARG A 247 10.38 25.18 -20.11
CA ARG A 247 10.87 25.01 -18.73
C ARG A 247 10.76 23.57 -18.22
N TRP A 248 9.60 22.94 -18.42
CA TRP A 248 9.38 21.57 -17.98
C TRP A 248 10.32 20.59 -18.69
N PHE A 249 10.47 20.72 -20.02
CA PHE A 249 11.41 19.88 -20.77
C PHE A 249 12.86 20.14 -20.39
N ALA A 250 13.26 21.39 -20.13
CA ALA A 250 14.62 21.71 -19.70
C ALA A 250 14.97 21.00 -18.40
N ILE A 251 14.06 21.05 -17.42
CA ILE A 251 14.24 20.36 -16.13
C ILE A 251 14.31 18.84 -16.33
N LYS A 252 13.41 18.27 -17.14
CA LYS A 252 13.39 16.83 -17.38
C LYS A 252 14.58 16.31 -18.19
N LEU A 253 15.11 17.12 -19.10
CA LEU A 253 16.37 16.82 -19.79
C LEU A 253 17.55 16.88 -18.82
N PHE A 254 17.57 17.86 -17.92
CA PHE A 254 18.58 17.95 -16.85
C PHE A 254 18.55 16.71 -15.94
N GLU A 255 17.37 16.26 -15.52
CA GLU A 255 17.16 15.03 -14.74
C GLU A 255 17.44 13.73 -15.52
N ARG A 256 17.79 13.81 -16.81
CA ARG A 256 17.95 12.65 -17.71
C ARG A 256 16.72 11.72 -17.76
N ASP A 257 15.50 12.28 -17.68
CA ASP A 257 14.23 11.52 -17.76
C ASP A 257 14.02 10.95 -19.18
N GLU A 258 14.18 9.63 -19.33
CA GLU A 258 14.06 8.94 -20.61
C GLU A 258 12.67 9.12 -21.26
N MET A 259 11.60 9.08 -20.47
CA MET A 259 10.23 9.21 -20.99
C MET A 259 9.95 10.64 -21.45
N ALA A 260 10.52 11.64 -20.79
CA ALA A 260 10.43 13.02 -21.25
C ALA A 260 11.23 13.24 -22.55
N GLN A 261 12.36 12.56 -22.74
CA GLN A 261 13.11 12.60 -24.00
C GLN A 261 12.30 12.00 -25.17
N GLU A 262 11.66 10.85 -24.97
CA GLU A 262 10.78 10.23 -25.96
C GLU A 262 9.59 11.13 -26.33
N LEU A 263 8.99 11.77 -25.32
CA LEU A 263 7.90 12.72 -25.53
C LEU A 263 8.38 13.95 -26.33
N LEU A 264 9.54 14.50 -25.99
CA LEU A 264 10.13 15.63 -26.70
C LEU A 264 10.38 15.30 -28.17
N GLU A 265 10.93 14.11 -28.47
CA GLU A 265 11.12 13.67 -29.87
C GLU A 265 9.80 13.59 -30.63
N THR A 266 8.75 13.08 -29.97
CA THR A 266 7.41 12.99 -30.55
C THR A 266 6.84 14.37 -30.86
N GLU A 267 7.07 15.35 -29.99
CA GLU A 267 6.61 16.72 -30.17
C GLU A 267 7.39 17.49 -31.24
N LEU A 268 8.71 17.36 -31.26
CA LEU A 268 9.54 17.95 -32.32
C LEU A 268 9.07 17.42 -33.68
N LYS A 269 8.81 16.11 -33.78
CA LYS A 269 8.28 15.50 -34.99
C LYS A 269 6.89 16.03 -35.35
N ALA A 270 5.99 16.20 -34.39
CA ALA A 270 4.66 16.75 -34.62
C ALA A 270 4.70 18.23 -35.05
N ALA A 271 5.69 18.99 -34.55
CA ALA A 271 5.96 20.37 -34.94
C ALA A 271 6.71 20.51 -36.28
N GLY A 272 7.14 19.40 -36.89
CA GLY A 272 7.94 19.41 -38.12
C GLY A 272 9.39 19.84 -37.91
N LEU A 273 9.88 19.81 -36.68
CA LEU A 273 11.25 20.12 -36.29
C LEU A 273 12.13 18.86 -36.37
N PRO A 274 13.44 19.00 -36.65
CA PRO A 274 14.36 17.87 -36.65
C PRO A 274 14.53 17.30 -35.24
N PRO A 275 14.85 16.00 -35.11
CA PRO A 275 15.24 15.45 -33.83
C PRO A 275 16.53 16.09 -33.33
N LEU A 276 16.70 16.06 -32.01
CA LEU A 276 17.93 16.45 -31.31
C LEU A 276 19.18 15.84 -31.95
N SER A 277 20.08 16.71 -32.44
CA SER A 277 21.36 16.27 -33.00
C SER A 277 22.29 15.72 -31.92
N GLU A 278 23.21 14.83 -32.30
CA GLU A 278 24.21 14.27 -31.39
C GLU A 278 25.07 15.37 -30.71
N LYS A 279 25.29 16.49 -31.41
CA LYS A 279 26.00 17.65 -30.86
C LYS A 279 25.21 18.34 -29.75
N GLN A 280 23.91 18.56 -29.94
CA GLN A 280 23.04 19.15 -28.92
C GLN A 280 22.97 18.25 -27.69
N ARG A 281 22.81 16.94 -27.87
CA ARG A 281 22.83 15.98 -26.75
C ARG A 281 24.16 16.03 -25.98
N ALA A 282 25.29 16.06 -26.68
CA ALA A 282 26.61 16.16 -26.05
C ALA A 282 26.82 17.51 -25.32
N HIS A 283 26.25 18.60 -25.83
CA HIS A 283 26.32 19.90 -25.19
C HIS A 283 25.48 19.94 -23.90
N ILE A 284 24.23 19.47 -23.95
CA ILE A 284 23.37 19.29 -22.75
C ILE A 284 24.09 18.46 -21.69
N GLU A 285 24.65 17.30 -22.08
CA GLU A 285 25.35 16.42 -21.15
C GLU A 285 26.58 17.11 -20.53
N THR A 286 27.28 17.97 -21.28
CA THR A 286 28.41 18.75 -20.76
C THR A 286 27.95 19.75 -19.69
N ASP A 287 26.83 20.42 -19.92
CA ASP A 287 26.29 21.39 -18.96
C ASP A 287 25.73 20.71 -17.70
N ILE A 288 25.10 19.54 -17.83
CA ILE A 288 24.69 18.70 -16.69
C ILE A 288 25.92 18.25 -15.89
N CYS A 289 26.94 17.68 -16.54
CA CYS A 289 28.18 17.24 -15.88
C CYS A 289 28.88 18.37 -15.12
N ARG A 290 28.81 19.61 -15.63
CA ARG A 290 29.38 20.78 -14.95
C ARG A 290 28.60 21.12 -13.68
N ALA A 291 27.27 21.10 -13.75
CA ALA A 291 26.42 21.34 -12.60
C ALA A 291 26.61 20.27 -11.52
N GLU A 292 26.66 18.99 -11.90
CA GLU A 292 26.95 17.86 -11.00
C GLU A 292 28.32 18.01 -10.33
N ALA A 293 29.36 18.40 -11.08
CA ALA A 293 30.70 18.61 -10.53
C ALA A 293 30.81 19.81 -9.58
N GLU A 294 30.00 20.86 -9.80
CA GLU A 294 29.99 22.06 -8.94
C GLU A 294 29.18 21.85 -7.66
N LEU A 295 28.08 21.10 -7.74
CA LEU A 295 27.17 20.83 -6.62
C LEU A 295 27.50 19.53 -5.86
N ASP A 296 28.40 18.70 -6.38
CA ASP A 296 28.85 17.42 -5.79
C ASP A 296 27.70 16.44 -5.51
N ASP A 297 26.75 16.38 -6.44
CA ASP A 297 25.57 15.52 -6.35
C ASP A 297 25.06 15.17 -7.77
N ASP A 298 24.19 14.15 -7.88
CA ASP A 298 23.60 13.76 -9.16
C ASP A 298 22.46 14.69 -9.60
N ALA A 299 22.20 14.79 -10.90
CA ALA A 299 21.22 15.73 -11.45
C ALA A 299 19.79 15.60 -10.87
N GLU A 300 19.34 14.37 -10.56
CA GLU A 300 18.01 14.15 -9.97
C GLU A 300 17.96 14.63 -8.52
N SER A 301 19.00 14.30 -7.74
CA SER A 301 19.17 14.73 -6.36
C SER A 301 19.32 16.25 -6.24
N ILE A 302 20.04 16.90 -7.17
CA ILE A 302 20.16 18.36 -7.27
C ILE A 302 18.78 19.01 -7.40
N ILE A 303 18.00 18.61 -8.41
CA ILE A 303 16.67 19.21 -8.65
C ILE A 303 15.74 18.94 -7.47
N THR A 304 15.79 17.74 -6.91
CA THR A 304 14.99 17.36 -5.74
C THR A 304 15.35 18.25 -4.53
N GLY A 305 16.63 18.39 -4.22
CA GLY A 305 17.13 19.23 -3.13
C GLY A 305 16.69 20.68 -3.28
N GLU A 306 16.91 21.26 -4.46
CA GLU A 306 16.56 22.66 -4.71
C GLU A 306 15.04 22.93 -4.64
N ARG A 307 14.19 21.96 -5.06
CA ARG A 307 12.74 22.05 -4.85
C ARG A 307 12.39 22.12 -3.37
N TYR A 308 13.00 21.27 -2.53
CA TYR A 308 12.76 21.31 -1.09
C TYR A 308 13.28 22.60 -0.45
N GLU A 309 14.39 23.15 -0.93
CA GLU A 309 14.86 24.47 -0.49
C GLU A 309 13.87 25.59 -0.85
N TYR A 310 13.32 25.57 -2.08
CA TYR A 310 12.28 26.51 -2.47
C TYR A 310 11.02 26.38 -1.62
N ILE A 311 10.53 25.16 -1.41
CA ILE A 311 9.36 24.89 -0.57
C ILE A 311 9.62 25.39 0.86
N SER A 312 10.81 25.12 1.41
CA SER A 312 11.22 25.60 2.73
C SER A 312 11.17 27.13 2.81
N ARG A 313 11.64 27.84 1.78
CA ARG A 313 11.56 29.31 1.69
C ARG A 313 10.12 29.82 1.68
N ILE A 314 9.21 29.18 0.94
CA ILE A 314 7.79 29.53 0.93
C ILE A 314 7.19 29.33 2.32
N LEU A 315 7.43 28.18 2.93
CA LEU A 315 6.85 27.82 4.22
C LEU A 315 7.29 28.75 5.34
N LEU A 316 8.53 29.23 5.32
CA LEU A 316 9.01 30.23 6.29
C LEU A 316 8.18 31.53 6.30
N ARG A 317 7.56 31.89 5.17
CA ARG A 317 6.71 33.08 5.04
C ARG A 317 5.23 32.79 5.31
N CYS A 318 4.78 31.59 4.95
CA CYS A 318 3.35 31.27 4.89
C CYS A 318 2.88 30.33 6.01
N TYR A 319 3.79 29.71 6.75
CA TYR A 319 3.46 28.67 7.72
C TYR A 319 4.13 28.90 9.08
N ASP A 320 3.30 29.12 10.10
CA ASP A 320 3.73 29.26 11.49
C ASP A 320 3.44 27.96 12.23
N LYS A 321 4.47 27.11 12.34
CA LYS A 321 4.42 25.84 13.05
C LYS A 321 4.55 26.09 14.55
N ARG A 322 3.42 26.09 15.25
CA ARG A 322 3.35 26.37 16.70
C ARG A 322 3.32 25.12 17.57
N ASP A 323 3.32 23.94 16.94
CA ASP A 323 3.31 22.68 17.67
C ASP A 323 4.73 22.33 18.18
N HIS A 324 5.11 22.96 19.28
CA HIS A 324 6.28 22.52 20.06
C HIS A 324 5.89 21.29 20.90
N GLY A 325 5.87 20.12 20.26
CA GLY A 325 6.18 18.85 20.94
C GLY A 325 5.11 18.21 21.82
N ARG A 326 3.81 18.33 21.51
CA ARG A 326 2.85 17.35 22.05
C ARG A 326 2.91 16.07 21.22
N LEU A 327 3.83 15.19 21.61
CA LEU A 327 3.93 13.83 21.05
C LEU A 327 2.57 13.13 21.14
N SER A 328 2.08 12.69 20.00
CA SER A 328 0.88 11.84 19.92
C SER A 328 1.13 10.53 20.68
N THR A 329 0.08 9.80 21.04
CA THR A 329 0.24 8.46 21.63
C THR A 329 1.00 7.52 20.70
N SER A 330 0.89 7.70 19.38
CA SER A 330 1.71 6.97 18.39
C SER A 330 3.18 7.36 18.51
N ASP A 331 3.50 8.66 18.53
CA ASP A 331 4.89 9.13 18.56
C ASP A 331 5.62 8.67 19.83
N LYS A 332 4.89 8.48 20.94
CA LYS A 332 5.43 7.90 22.18
C LYS A 332 5.77 6.42 22.02
N ILE A 333 4.90 5.66 21.36
CA ILE A 333 5.12 4.23 21.06
C ILE A 333 6.29 4.11 20.10
N ASP A 334 6.28 4.88 19.01
CA ASP A 334 7.33 4.87 18.01
C ASP A 334 8.67 5.22 18.62
N ARG A 335 8.75 6.18 19.55
CA ARG A 335 10.00 6.48 20.26
C ARG A 335 10.55 5.32 21.11
N VAL A 336 9.68 4.45 21.62
CA VAL A 336 10.08 3.28 22.40
C VAL A 336 10.43 2.11 21.47
N VAL A 337 9.58 1.84 20.48
CA VAL A 337 9.72 0.72 19.53
C VAL A 337 10.90 0.95 18.58
N THR A 338 11.10 2.17 18.10
CA THR A 338 12.20 2.53 17.17
C THR A 338 13.49 2.94 17.88
N ASN A 339 13.55 2.86 19.21
CA ASN A 339 14.77 3.16 19.94
C ASN A 339 15.86 2.16 19.56
N ARG A 340 17.02 2.64 19.12
CA ARG A 340 18.17 1.81 18.71
C ARG A 340 18.53 0.68 19.67
N TRP A 341 18.34 0.85 20.98
CA TRP A 341 18.65 -0.16 21.99
C TRP A 341 17.45 -1.01 22.41
N ALA A 342 16.24 -0.45 22.43
CA ALA A 342 15.03 -1.19 22.82
C ALA A 342 14.40 -1.96 21.64
N ALA A 343 14.67 -1.55 20.41
CA ALA A 343 14.15 -2.17 19.19
C ALA A 343 14.52 -3.65 19.10
N LEU A 344 15.78 -4.01 19.41
CA LEU A 344 16.24 -5.40 19.35
C LEU A 344 15.54 -6.31 20.38
N PRO A 345 15.48 -5.96 21.68
CA PRO A 345 14.70 -6.73 22.66
C PRO A 345 13.19 -6.80 22.35
N ILE A 346 12.59 -5.69 21.90
CA ILE A 346 11.16 -5.64 21.57
C ILE A 346 10.88 -6.53 20.35
N PHE A 347 11.71 -6.42 19.31
CA PHE A 347 11.62 -7.28 18.14
C PHE A 347 11.77 -8.75 18.51
N ALA A 348 12.77 -9.10 19.33
CA ALA A 348 12.95 -10.47 19.81
C ALA A 348 11.74 -10.96 20.63
N ALA A 349 11.15 -10.13 21.47
CA ALA A 349 9.97 -10.47 22.25
C ALA A 349 8.73 -10.68 21.37
N VAL A 350 8.53 -9.83 20.35
CA VAL A 350 7.42 -9.96 19.41
C VAL A 350 7.60 -11.19 18.53
N MET A 351 8.80 -11.43 18.00
CA MET A 351 9.11 -12.63 17.23
C MET A 351 8.96 -13.89 18.08
N PHE A 352 9.40 -13.86 19.34
CA PHE A 352 9.20 -14.95 20.28
C PHE A 352 7.71 -15.19 20.55
N LEU A 353 6.92 -14.13 20.73
CA LEU A 353 5.48 -14.25 20.96
C LEU A 353 4.77 -14.85 19.76
N ILE A 354 5.07 -14.38 18.54
CA ILE A 354 4.52 -14.93 17.30
C ILE A 354 4.93 -16.39 17.15
N TYR A 355 6.22 -16.70 17.31
CA TYR A 355 6.72 -18.08 17.29
C TYR A 355 6.00 -18.98 18.31
N TYR A 356 5.86 -18.51 19.55
CA TYR A 356 5.21 -19.26 20.62
C TYR A 356 3.73 -19.50 20.31
N LEU A 357 3.00 -18.47 19.86
CA LEU A 357 1.59 -18.62 19.49
C LEU A 357 1.43 -19.55 18.28
N SER A 358 2.24 -19.35 17.24
CA SER A 358 2.14 -20.14 16.02
C SER A 358 2.54 -21.60 16.21
N ILE A 359 3.59 -21.89 16.96
CA ILE A 359 4.07 -23.28 17.13
C ILE A 359 3.37 -23.98 18.29
N VAL A 360 3.33 -23.36 19.47
CA VAL A 360 2.93 -24.06 20.71
C VAL A 360 1.42 -24.04 20.94
N THR A 361 0.71 -23.00 20.45
CA THR A 361 -0.74 -22.90 20.71
C THR A 361 -1.58 -23.43 19.57
N ILE A 362 -1.36 -22.94 18.35
CA ILE A 362 -2.20 -23.32 17.20
C ILE A 362 -1.53 -24.42 16.39
N GLY A 363 -0.19 -24.39 16.26
CA GLY A 363 0.58 -25.32 15.45
C GLY A 363 0.45 -26.77 15.90
N THR A 364 0.81 -27.08 17.16
CA THR A 364 0.69 -28.43 17.73
C THR A 364 -0.74 -28.94 17.61
N TRP A 365 -1.72 -28.22 18.18
CA TRP A 365 -3.13 -28.63 18.13
C TRP A 365 -3.62 -28.91 16.70
N ALA A 366 -3.28 -28.08 15.73
CA ALA A 366 -3.74 -28.25 14.36
C ALA A 366 -3.01 -29.39 13.62
N THR A 367 -1.73 -29.61 13.93
CA THR A 367 -0.94 -30.73 13.41
C THR A 367 -1.44 -32.05 13.99
N ASP A 368 -1.67 -32.12 15.29
CA ASP A 368 -2.20 -33.30 15.99
C ASP A 368 -3.60 -33.64 15.47
N TRP A 369 -4.48 -32.63 15.34
CA TRP A 369 -5.80 -32.83 14.73
C TRP A 369 -5.72 -33.34 13.28
N ALA A 370 -4.76 -32.86 12.49
CA ALA A 370 -4.61 -33.29 11.11
C ALA A 370 -4.06 -34.72 11.02
N ASN A 371 -3.04 -35.05 11.81
CA ASN A 371 -2.38 -36.36 11.78
C ASN A 371 -3.26 -37.45 12.42
N ASP A 372 -3.73 -37.23 13.64
CA ASP A 372 -4.42 -38.25 14.43
C ASP A 372 -5.92 -38.27 14.11
N GLY A 373 -6.48 -37.09 13.81
CA GLY A 373 -7.88 -36.95 13.46
C GLY A 373 -8.19 -37.20 11.99
N LEU A 374 -7.75 -36.29 11.12
CA LEU A 374 -8.12 -36.32 9.70
C LEU A 374 -7.43 -37.47 8.94
N PHE A 375 -6.16 -37.72 9.24
CA PHE A 375 -5.34 -38.75 8.61
C PHE A 375 -5.08 -39.98 9.49
N GLY A 376 -5.73 -40.07 10.66
CA GLY A 376 -5.73 -41.23 11.55
C GLY A 376 -7.12 -41.87 11.64
N ASP A 377 -7.58 -42.19 12.85
CA ASP A 377 -8.80 -42.97 13.08
C ASP A 377 -10.08 -42.11 13.00
N GLY A 378 -9.97 -40.83 13.34
CA GLY A 378 -11.07 -39.88 13.27
C GLY A 378 -11.04 -38.84 14.39
N PHE A 379 -12.06 -37.98 14.42
CA PHE A 379 -12.15 -36.92 15.41
C PHE A 379 -13.61 -36.61 15.78
N HIS A 380 -13.81 -36.15 17.02
CA HIS A 380 -15.10 -35.60 17.45
C HIS A 380 -15.37 -34.25 16.81
N VAL A 381 -16.50 -34.15 16.10
CA VAL A 381 -16.88 -32.92 15.39
C VAL A 381 -17.18 -31.81 16.42
N PHE A 382 -16.48 -30.68 16.28
CA PHE A 382 -16.49 -29.56 17.23
C PHE A 382 -16.00 -29.91 18.65
N GLY A 383 -15.24 -31.00 18.83
CA GLY A 383 -14.68 -31.41 20.12
C GLY A 383 -15.72 -31.84 21.16
N ARG A 384 -16.96 -32.11 20.75
CA ARG A 384 -18.01 -32.57 21.68
C ARG A 384 -17.77 -34.02 22.06
N GLY A 385 -17.51 -34.25 23.34
CA GLY A 385 -17.31 -35.56 23.96
C GLY A 385 -15.91 -36.15 23.83
N ALA A 386 -14.97 -35.45 23.17
CA ALA A 386 -13.56 -35.83 23.13
C ALA A 386 -12.94 -35.99 24.53
N ALA A 387 -13.29 -35.12 25.48
CA ALA A 387 -12.79 -35.21 26.86
C ALA A 387 -13.37 -36.40 27.64
N GLU A 388 -14.61 -36.81 27.35
CA GLU A 388 -15.23 -37.97 27.99
C GLU A 388 -14.68 -39.27 27.40
N PHE A 389 -14.45 -39.30 26.09
CA PHE A 389 -13.79 -40.39 25.39
C PHE A 389 -12.35 -40.59 25.89
N ALA A 390 -11.53 -39.52 25.94
CA ALA A 390 -10.15 -39.62 26.43
C ALA A 390 -10.06 -40.17 27.86
N ALA A 391 -11.01 -39.79 28.74
CA ALA A 391 -11.07 -40.32 30.09
C ALA A 391 -11.49 -41.81 30.15
N ALA A 392 -12.33 -42.25 29.21
CA ALA A 392 -12.72 -43.65 29.09
C ALA A 392 -11.58 -44.51 28.52
N GLU A 393 -10.84 -43.98 27.55
CA GLU A 393 -9.65 -44.59 26.94
C GLU A 393 -8.53 -44.76 27.97
N GLU A 394 -8.21 -43.71 28.74
CA GLU A 394 -7.25 -43.77 29.86
C GLU A 394 -7.66 -44.82 30.90
N ALA A 395 -8.95 -44.95 31.20
CA ALA A 395 -9.45 -45.96 32.12
C ALA A 395 -9.37 -47.39 31.55
N TYR A 396 -9.41 -47.54 30.22
CA TYR A 396 -9.31 -48.81 29.50
C TYR A 396 -7.87 -49.25 29.25
N GLU A 397 -6.91 -48.32 29.15
CA GLU A 397 -5.51 -48.60 28.81
C GLU A 397 -4.92 -49.79 29.60
N ARG A 398 -5.07 -49.77 30.93
CA ARG A 398 -4.58 -50.83 31.80
C ARG A 398 -5.36 -52.16 31.62
N PRO A 399 -6.70 -52.20 31.71
CA PRO A 399 -7.48 -53.39 31.37
C PRO A 399 -7.18 -53.97 29.97
N GLY A 400 -7.03 -53.12 28.95
CA GLY A 400 -6.72 -53.48 27.58
C GLY A 400 -5.36 -54.16 27.46
N ALA A 401 -4.31 -53.55 28.02
CA ALA A 401 -2.97 -54.13 28.03
C ALA A 401 -2.92 -55.51 28.72
N ILE A 402 -3.67 -55.69 29.81
CA ILE A 402 -3.80 -56.99 30.50
C ILE A 402 -4.50 -58.02 29.60
N LYS A 403 -5.57 -57.60 28.92
CA LYS A 403 -6.37 -58.45 28.03
C LYS A 403 -5.55 -58.91 26.83
N GLU A 404 -4.90 -57.99 26.14
CA GLU A 404 -4.06 -58.25 24.95
C GLU A 404 -2.89 -59.17 25.28
N ALA A 405 -2.08 -58.81 26.30
CA ALA A 405 -0.91 -59.60 26.67
C ALA A 405 -1.25 -61.04 27.08
N PHE A 406 -2.39 -61.24 27.76
CA PHE A 406 -2.85 -62.58 28.13
C PHE A 406 -3.35 -63.37 26.93
N LEU A 407 -4.14 -62.75 26.05
CA LEU A 407 -4.69 -63.42 24.86
C LEU A 407 -3.58 -63.84 23.90
N GLU A 408 -2.58 -62.98 23.67
CA GLU A 408 -1.41 -63.32 22.85
C GLU A 408 -0.66 -64.52 23.44
N ALA A 409 -0.34 -64.48 24.74
CA ALA A 409 0.32 -65.59 25.42
C ALA A 409 -0.51 -66.88 25.41
N ALA A 410 -1.84 -66.77 25.47
CA ALA A 410 -2.75 -67.91 25.41
C ALA A 410 -2.82 -68.52 24.00
N VAL A 411 -2.75 -67.69 22.95
CA VAL A 411 -2.62 -68.15 21.56
C VAL A 411 -1.31 -68.89 21.36
N GLU A 412 -0.18 -68.32 21.81
CA GLU A 412 1.14 -68.96 21.74
C GLU A 412 1.18 -70.30 22.50
N ALA A 413 0.53 -70.37 23.66
CA ALA A 413 0.43 -71.58 24.47
C ALA A 413 -0.55 -72.63 23.92
N GLY A 414 -1.28 -72.33 22.84
CA GLY A 414 -2.31 -73.21 22.28
C GLY A 414 -3.47 -73.47 23.25
N ALA A 415 -3.80 -72.45 24.05
CA ALA A 415 -4.86 -72.45 25.05
C ALA A 415 -6.19 -71.88 24.52
N VAL A 416 -6.33 -71.76 23.20
CA VAL A 416 -7.53 -71.25 22.50
C VAL A 416 -8.17 -72.34 21.65
N GLU A 417 -9.49 -72.31 21.48
CA GLU A 417 -10.19 -73.14 20.51
C GLU A 417 -9.93 -72.59 19.10
N GLN A 418 -9.31 -73.40 18.23
CA GLN A 418 -9.08 -73.02 16.84
C GLN A 418 -10.40 -73.17 16.07
N SER A 419 -11.14 -72.10 15.86
CA SER A 419 -12.06 -72.04 14.72
C SER A 419 -11.24 -71.77 13.45
N ALA A 420 -11.72 -72.33 12.34
CA ALA A 420 -11.03 -72.32 11.08
C ALA A 420 -11.88 -71.55 10.07
N SER A 421 -11.61 -70.26 9.87
CA SER A 421 -11.53 -69.63 8.55
C SER A 421 -11.42 -68.10 8.64
N SER A 422 -10.29 -67.57 8.13
CA SER A 422 -10.11 -66.25 7.50
C SER A 422 -11.20 -65.19 7.71
N GLU A 423 -11.00 -64.27 8.65
CA GLU A 423 -11.25 -62.81 8.61
C GLU A 423 -10.96 -62.23 10.02
N GLU A 424 -10.61 -60.95 10.09
CA GLU A 424 -9.93 -60.27 11.21
C GLU A 424 -10.75 -60.09 12.52
N ASP A 425 -11.91 -60.74 12.66
CA ASP A 425 -12.83 -60.60 13.79
C ASP A 425 -13.24 -61.96 14.42
N GLU A 426 -12.31 -62.90 14.65
CA GLU A 426 -12.62 -64.11 15.43
C GLU A 426 -12.49 -63.84 16.94
N GLU A 427 -13.61 -63.96 17.65
CA GLU A 427 -13.68 -63.96 19.12
C GLU A 427 -12.80 -65.10 19.69
N ILE A 428 -11.71 -64.75 20.37
CA ILE A 428 -10.78 -65.74 20.93
C ILE A 428 -11.47 -66.50 22.07
N VAL A 429 -11.84 -67.75 21.80
CA VAL A 429 -12.43 -68.64 22.82
C VAL A 429 -11.33 -69.38 23.56
N LEU A 430 -11.13 -69.06 24.84
CA LEU A 430 -10.13 -69.71 25.70
C LEU A 430 -10.60 -71.10 26.17
N ILE A 431 -9.69 -72.08 26.14
CA ILE A 431 -9.85 -73.41 26.75
C ILE A 431 -9.48 -73.29 28.24
N PRO A 432 -10.44 -73.32 29.19
CA PRO A 432 -10.21 -72.91 30.57
C PRO A 432 -9.11 -73.70 31.30
N ASP A 433 -9.02 -75.01 31.07
CA ASP A 433 -8.03 -75.88 31.72
C ASP A 433 -6.59 -75.60 31.26
N LYS A 434 -6.41 -75.11 30.03
CA LYS A 434 -5.10 -74.74 29.49
C LYS A 434 -4.76 -73.28 29.80
N ALA A 435 -5.73 -72.39 29.72
CA ALA A 435 -5.55 -70.96 29.98
C ALA A 435 -5.07 -70.69 31.44
N ARG A 436 -5.50 -71.50 32.40
CA ARG A 436 -5.03 -71.43 33.80
C ARG A 436 -3.52 -71.63 34.01
N ALA A 437 -2.83 -72.23 33.06
CA ALA A 437 -1.38 -72.44 33.13
C ALA A 437 -0.58 -71.34 32.39
N VAL A 438 -1.26 -70.38 31.75
CA VAL A 438 -0.65 -69.28 31.01
C VAL A 438 -0.35 -68.13 31.96
N THR A 439 0.83 -67.55 31.81
CA THR A 439 1.24 -66.32 32.50
C THR A 439 1.88 -65.41 31.46
N ALA A 440 1.54 -64.13 31.50
CA ALA A 440 2.07 -63.09 30.63
C ALA A 440 2.56 -61.90 31.47
N VAL A 441 3.18 -60.93 30.80
CA VAL A 441 3.50 -59.63 31.39
C VAL A 441 2.96 -58.58 30.44
N ALA A 442 2.00 -57.78 30.91
CA ALA A 442 1.53 -56.61 30.19
C ALA A 442 2.49 -55.45 30.47
N VAL A 443 2.85 -54.71 29.43
CA VAL A 443 3.79 -53.59 29.53
C VAL A 443 3.07 -52.33 29.11
N LEU A 444 2.97 -51.36 30.02
CA LEU A 444 2.50 -50.01 29.70
C LEU A 444 3.68 -49.17 29.26
N HIS A 445 3.49 -48.37 28.21
CA HIS A 445 4.52 -47.53 27.61
C HIS A 445 4.23 -46.04 27.81
N ASP A 446 5.27 -45.21 27.97
CA ASP A 446 5.13 -43.76 27.96
C ASP A 446 5.01 -43.20 26.53
N GLU A 447 4.72 -41.89 26.42
CA GLU A 447 4.63 -41.15 25.16
C GLU A 447 5.92 -41.23 24.30
N ASP A 448 7.07 -41.54 24.91
CA ASP A 448 8.37 -41.69 24.23
C ASP A 448 8.71 -43.17 23.92
N GLY A 449 7.80 -44.12 24.21
CA GLY A 449 7.97 -45.57 24.00
C GLY A 449 8.80 -46.29 25.07
N GLY A 450 9.14 -45.60 26.17
CA GLY A 450 9.76 -46.17 27.36
C GLY A 450 8.79 -47.04 28.16
N VAL A 451 9.30 -47.98 28.96
CA VAL A 451 8.46 -48.85 29.82
C VAL A 451 8.05 -48.10 31.09
N LEU A 452 6.74 -47.89 31.28
CA LEU A 452 6.14 -47.27 32.47
C LEU A 452 5.90 -48.28 33.59
N GLU A 453 5.19 -49.37 33.30
CA GLU A 453 4.76 -50.36 34.29
C GLU A 453 4.76 -51.76 33.65
N GLU A 454 5.35 -52.73 34.34
CA GLU A 454 5.24 -54.15 33.99
C GLU A 454 4.25 -54.82 34.95
N ILE A 455 3.16 -55.34 34.40
CA ILE A 455 2.07 -55.95 35.14
C ILE A 455 2.10 -57.45 34.90
N PRO A 456 2.38 -58.30 35.90
CA PRO A 456 2.26 -59.74 35.75
C PRO A 456 0.79 -60.12 35.57
N VAL A 457 0.48 -60.87 34.51
CA VAL A 457 -0.88 -61.27 34.16
C VAL A 457 -1.01 -62.79 34.24
N ASP A 458 -1.94 -63.26 35.05
CA ASP A 458 -2.40 -64.65 35.09
C ASP A 458 -3.86 -64.74 34.63
N TYR A 459 -4.38 -65.97 34.59
CA TYR A 459 -5.76 -66.20 34.14
C TYR A 459 -6.81 -65.50 35.01
N ASP A 460 -6.57 -65.36 36.31
CA ASP A 460 -7.51 -64.67 37.21
C ASP A 460 -7.47 -63.15 36.99
N ALA A 461 -6.30 -62.57 36.72
CA ALA A 461 -6.14 -61.18 36.32
C ALA A 461 -6.83 -60.87 34.98
N TYR A 462 -6.73 -61.78 34.00
CA TYR A 462 -7.49 -61.67 32.75
C TYR A 462 -9.00 -61.73 32.98
N LEU A 463 -9.51 -62.69 33.75
CA LEU A 463 -10.94 -62.81 34.03
C LEU A 463 -11.52 -61.58 34.73
N ALA A 464 -10.71 -60.87 35.53
CA ALA A 464 -11.14 -59.63 36.18
C ALA A 464 -11.37 -58.46 35.21
N VAL A 465 -10.78 -58.51 34.01
CA VAL A 465 -10.90 -57.47 32.97
C VAL A 465 -11.57 -57.95 31.69
N ALA A 466 -11.92 -59.25 31.60
CA ALA A 466 -12.45 -59.86 30.38
C ALA A 466 -13.73 -59.18 29.87
N ASP A 467 -14.62 -58.79 30.80
CA ASP A 467 -15.88 -58.10 30.50
C ASP A 467 -15.73 -56.58 30.28
N VAL A 468 -14.50 -56.05 30.35
CA VAL A 468 -14.24 -54.64 30.04
C VAL A 468 -14.11 -54.50 28.52
N GLU A 469 -15.02 -53.72 27.95
CA GLU A 469 -15.05 -53.39 26.52
C GLU A 469 -14.23 -52.14 26.23
N GLU A 470 -13.62 -52.11 25.06
CA GLU A 470 -12.92 -50.93 24.54
C GLU A 470 -13.94 -49.83 24.24
N PRO A 471 -13.70 -48.58 24.68
CA PRO A 471 -14.64 -47.49 24.45
C PRO A 471 -14.78 -47.17 22.96
N ASP A 472 -16.00 -47.17 22.41
CA ASP A 472 -16.25 -46.73 21.04
C ASP A 472 -16.32 -45.19 20.98
N PRO A 473 -15.50 -44.50 20.17
CA PRO A 473 -15.54 -43.05 20.00
C PRO A 473 -16.93 -42.50 19.64
N ALA A 474 -17.76 -43.28 18.93
CA ALA A 474 -19.11 -42.91 18.51
C ALA A 474 -20.11 -42.83 19.67
N ASP A 475 -19.86 -43.51 20.80
CA ASP A 475 -20.71 -43.43 21.99
C ASP A 475 -20.59 -42.08 22.71
N PHE A 476 -19.49 -41.36 22.47
CA PHE A 476 -19.18 -40.07 23.07
C PHE A 476 -19.47 -38.88 22.14
N GLY A 477 -20.44 -39.00 21.23
CA GLY A 477 -20.93 -37.88 20.43
C GLY A 477 -20.81 -38.08 18.92
N THR A 478 -20.63 -37.00 18.17
CA THR A 478 -20.54 -37.08 16.70
C THR A 478 -19.10 -37.36 16.28
N TRP A 479 -18.82 -38.61 15.96
CA TRP A 479 -17.52 -39.06 15.44
C TRP A 479 -17.45 -38.93 13.91
N ALA A 480 -16.42 -38.24 13.42
CA ALA A 480 -16.07 -38.23 12.01
C ALA A 480 -14.87 -39.15 11.79
N ARG A 481 -15.05 -40.23 11.02
CA ARG A 481 -13.98 -41.17 10.68
C ARG A 481 -12.88 -40.48 9.87
N GLY A 482 -11.64 -40.86 10.13
CA GLY A 482 -10.50 -40.38 9.37
C GLY A 482 -10.53 -40.83 7.90
N ILE A 483 -9.76 -40.15 7.06
CA ILE A 483 -9.64 -40.48 5.63
C ILE A 483 -9.18 -41.93 5.42
N PRO A 484 -8.18 -42.46 6.14
CA PRO A 484 -7.75 -43.86 6.00
C PRO A 484 -8.91 -44.82 6.23
N VAL A 485 -9.63 -44.68 7.35
CA VAL A 485 -10.75 -45.55 7.76
C VAL A 485 -11.89 -45.53 6.73
N ILE A 486 -12.22 -44.35 6.17
CA ILE A 486 -13.24 -44.24 5.12
C ILE A 486 -12.80 -44.95 3.85
N VAL A 487 -11.54 -44.77 3.44
CA VAL A 487 -11.01 -45.38 2.22
C VAL A 487 -10.87 -46.89 2.38
N GLU A 488 -10.42 -47.36 3.54
CA GLU A 488 -10.31 -48.77 3.89
C GLU A 488 -11.66 -49.48 3.84
N GLY A 489 -12.67 -48.96 4.55
CA GLY A 489 -14.03 -49.52 4.50
C GLY A 489 -14.63 -49.51 3.10
N TRP A 490 -14.28 -48.52 2.26
CA TRP A 490 -14.65 -48.53 0.85
C TRP A 490 -13.94 -49.63 0.06
N LEU A 491 -12.64 -49.80 0.25
CA LEU A 491 -11.84 -50.84 -0.42
C LEU A 491 -12.29 -52.25 -0.01
N GLU A 492 -12.66 -52.45 1.25
CA GLU A 492 -13.32 -53.65 1.76
C GLU A 492 -14.63 -53.94 1.06
N SER A 493 -15.52 -52.94 1.01
CA SER A 493 -16.82 -53.07 0.33
C SER A 493 -16.67 -53.37 -1.17
N ALA A 494 -15.56 -52.94 -1.77
CA ALA A 494 -15.20 -53.20 -3.16
C ALA A 494 -14.47 -54.55 -3.37
N ASN A 495 -14.25 -55.32 -2.30
CA ASN A 495 -13.49 -56.57 -2.31
C ASN A 495 -12.08 -56.42 -2.93
N ALA A 496 -11.40 -55.32 -2.59
CA ALA A 496 -10.04 -55.05 -3.05
C ALA A 496 -9.04 -56.06 -2.47
N ALA A 497 -8.02 -56.41 -3.25
CA ALA A 497 -6.97 -57.34 -2.81
C ALA A 497 -6.17 -56.75 -1.63
N PRO A 498 -5.72 -57.56 -0.65
CA PRO A 498 -5.02 -57.07 0.55
C PRO A 498 -3.82 -56.16 0.25
N TRP A 499 -2.95 -56.56 -0.68
CA TRP A 499 -1.78 -55.75 -1.06
C TRP A 499 -2.14 -54.37 -1.62
N LEU A 500 -3.33 -54.23 -2.22
CA LEU A 500 -3.80 -52.96 -2.78
C LEU A 500 -4.35 -52.05 -1.69
N LYS A 501 -4.98 -52.62 -0.66
CA LYS A 501 -5.40 -51.90 0.54
C LYS A 501 -4.18 -51.33 1.25
N ASP A 502 -3.19 -52.17 1.53
CA ASP A 502 -1.94 -51.75 2.19
C ASP A 502 -1.23 -50.64 1.43
N LEU A 503 -1.12 -50.77 0.10
CA LEU A 503 -0.45 -49.76 -0.73
C LEU A 503 -1.19 -48.41 -0.69
N ILE A 504 -2.53 -48.41 -0.68
CA ILE A 504 -3.32 -47.18 -0.71
C ILE A 504 -3.37 -46.54 0.68
N VAL A 505 -3.72 -47.31 1.71
CA VAL A 505 -3.94 -46.81 3.08
C VAL A 505 -2.60 -46.53 3.76
N HIS A 506 -1.76 -47.54 3.94
CA HIS A 506 -0.47 -47.41 4.64
C HIS A 506 0.67 -46.87 3.76
N GLY A 507 0.52 -46.89 2.44
CA GLY A 507 1.51 -46.31 1.51
C GLY A 507 1.20 -44.87 1.14
N ILE A 508 0.19 -44.69 0.28
CA ILE A 508 -0.11 -43.39 -0.35
C ILE A 508 -0.74 -42.42 0.64
N ILE A 509 -1.81 -42.83 1.34
CA ILE A 509 -2.55 -41.94 2.25
C ILE A 509 -1.68 -41.57 3.45
N ALA A 510 -1.00 -42.54 4.07
CA ALA A 510 -0.06 -42.24 5.15
C ALA A 510 1.07 -41.28 4.70
N GLY A 511 1.67 -41.52 3.52
CA GLY A 511 2.73 -40.66 2.99
C GLY A 511 2.27 -39.24 2.69
N VAL A 512 1.06 -39.08 2.12
CA VAL A 512 0.47 -37.75 1.85
C VAL A 512 0.00 -37.08 3.15
N GLY A 513 -0.59 -37.85 4.06
CA GLY A 513 -1.04 -37.39 5.38
C GLY A 513 0.11 -36.82 6.19
N ALA A 514 1.26 -37.50 6.22
CA ALA A 514 2.47 -37.01 6.91
C ALA A 514 2.95 -35.64 6.39
N VAL A 515 2.77 -35.32 5.11
CA VAL A 515 3.13 -34.00 4.55
C VAL A 515 2.02 -32.98 4.81
N LEU A 516 0.77 -33.37 4.61
CA LEU A 516 -0.38 -32.48 4.78
C LEU A 516 -0.68 -32.14 6.24
N GLY A 517 -0.29 -33.00 7.18
CA GLY A 517 -0.40 -32.76 8.62
C GLY A 517 0.31 -31.50 9.09
N PHE A 518 1.41 -31.10 8.43
CA PHE A 518 2.15 -29.88 8.75
C PHE A 518 1.60 -28.62 8.08
N VAL A 519 0.66 -28.75 7.14
CA VAL A 519 0.13 -27.60 6.37
C VAL A 519 -0.56 -26.57 7.27
N PRO A 520 -1.42 -26.94 8.24
CA PRO A 520 -2.02 -25.97 9.16
C PRO A 520 -0.97 -25.15 9.91
N GLN A 521 0.11 -25.79 10.38
CA GLN A 521 1.22 -25.11 11.04
C GLN A 521 1.96 -24.15 10.10
N MET A 522 2.18 -24.54 8.84
CA MET A 522 2.77 -23.63 7.84
C MET A 522 1.87 -22.41 7.57
N ILE A 523 0.56 -22.62 7.41
CA ILE A 523 -0.40 -21.54 7.18
C ILE A 523 -0.37 -20.51 8.33
N VAL A 524 -0.29 -20.98 9.57
CA VAL A 524 -0.23 -20.11 10.76
C VAL A 524 1.08 -19.33 10.87
N LEU A 525 2.17 -19.79 10.23
CA LEU A 525 3.45 -19.09 10.19
C LEU A 525 3.56 -18.07 9.05
N PHE A 526 2.78 -18.22 7.98
CA PHE A 526 2.86 -17.39 6.77
C PHE A 526 1.66 -16.45 6.54
N LEU A 527 0.63 -16.55 7.39
CA LEU A 527 -0.46 -15.56 7.53
C LEU A 527 -0.03 -14.42 8.47
#